data_AF-A0A5J6MHN6-F1
#
_entry.id   AF-A0A5J6MHN6-F1
#
_cell.length_a   1.000
_cell.length_b   1.000
_cell.length_c   1.000
_cell.angle_alpha   90.00
_cell.angle_beta   90.00
_cell.angle_gamma   90.00
#
_symmetry.space_group_name_H-M   'P 1'
#
loop_
_entity.id
_entity.type
_entity.pdbx_description
1 polymer ?
#
loop_
_entity_poly.entity_id
_entity_poly.type
_entity_poly.pdbx_seq_one_letter_code
_entity_poly.pdbx_strand_id
1 'polypeptide(L)'
;MSSKISPPKDLRKITEDVEMAKAKEALSRSDTLANAERELREEFMQKDLRPDVHERVETALRRAAEMGMTSVKVMEFPATYCTDSGRAINNAEPDWPKSLQGWAERAYKFFQKELAPNDFHLRAEIVDFDSAGRPAHVAIYLAW
;
A
#
# COMPACT_ATOMS: atom_id res chain seq x y z
N MET A 1 30.42 3.32 52.88
CA MET A 1 30.06 1.99 52.33
C MET A 1 30.88 1.79 51.07
N SER A 2 31.71 0.74 51.01
CA SER A 2 32.63 0.52 49.87
C SER A 2 31.83 0.00 48.67
N SER A 3 31.77 0.79 47.60
CA SER A 3 31.17 0.36 46.33
C SER A 3 32.11 -0.66 45.68
N LYS A 4 31.75 -1.94 45.71
CA LYS A 4 32.51 -2.99 45.04
C LYS A 4 32.12 -3.03 43.57
N ILE A 5 33.11 -2.94 42.69
CA ILE A 5 32.96 -3.12 41.24
C ILE A 5 32.60 -4.59 40.97
N SER A 6 31.58 -4.83 40.15
CA SER A 6 31.17 -6.19 39.78
C SER A 6 32.29 -6.92 39.02
N PRO A 7 32.49 -8.23 39.27
CA PRO A 7 33.51 -8.99 38.56
C PRO A 7 33.16 -9.11 37.06
N PRO A 8 34.16 -9.18 36.16
CA PRO A 8 33.94 -9.19 34.72
C PRO A 8 32.99 -10.28 34.20
N LYS A 9 32.90 -11.43 34.88
CA LYS A 9 31.96 -12.51 34.53
C LYS A 9 30.50 -12.09 34.69
N ASP A 10 30.18 -11.37 35.76
CA ASP A 10 28.82 -10.89 36.02
C ASP A 10 28.45 -9.80 35.02
N LEU A 11 29.39 -8.91 34.69
CA LEU A 11 29.21 -7.88 33.67
C LEU A 11 28.98 -8.49 32.27
N ARG A 12 29.72 -9.55 31.91
CA ARG A 12 29.49 -10.29 30.64
C ARG A 12 28.11 -10.93 30.59
N LYS A 13 27.70 -11.60 31.66
CA LYS A 13 26.37 -12.22 31.76
C LYS A 13 25.26 -11.17 31.62
N ILE A 14 25.38 -10.02 32.29
CA ILE A 14 24.44 -8.90 32.14
C ILE A 14 24.39 -8.41 30.69
N THR A 15 25.55 -8.30 30.04
CA THR A 15 25.63 -7.88 28.63
C THR A 15 24.92 -8.87 27.72
N GLU A 16 25.17 -10.17 27.89
CA GLU A 16 24.52 -11.25 27.13
C GLU A 16 23.00 -11.23 27.32
N ASP A 17 22.53 -11.08 28.56
CA ASP A 17 21.09 -11.02 28.87
C ASP A 17 20.42 -9.78 28.23
N VAL A 18 21.08 -8.62 28.26
CA VAL A 18 20.59 -7.39 27.63
C VAL A 18 20.53 -7.53 26.11
N GLU A 19 21.57 -8.08 25.48
CA GLU A 19 21.60 -8.28 24.03
C GLU A 19 20.53 -9.29 23.58
N MET A 20 20.34 -10.39 24.33
CA MET A 20 19.25 -11.34 24.07
C MET A 20 17.87 -10.68 24.20
N ALA A 21 17.65 -9.84 25.21
CA ALA A 21 16.39 -9.12 25.40
C ALA A 21 16.10 -8.17 24.23
N LYS A 22 17.10 -7.40 23.80
CA LYS A 22 16.99 -6.50 22.63
C LYS A 22 16.70 -7.27 21.34
N ALA A 23 17.40 -8.38 21.11
CA ALA A 23 17.17 -9.21 19.93
C ALA A 23 15.74 -9.77 19.90
N LYS A 24 15.23 -10.24 21.04
CA LYS A 24 13.85 -10.72 21.17
C LYS A 24 12.83 -9.60 20.93
N GLU A 25 13.06 -8.41 21.45
CA GLU A 25 12.19 -7.26 21.23
C GLU A 25 12.20 -6.80 19.76
N ALA A 26 13.38 -6.77 19.12
CA ALA A 26 13.50 -6.46 17.69
C ALA A 26 12.75 -7.47 16.82
N LEU A 27 12.89 -8.77 17.10
CA LEU A 27 12.16 -9.82 16.39
C LEU A 27 10.64 -9.67 16.59
N SER A 28 10.20 -9.48 17.83
CA SER A 28 8.77 -9.29 18.13
C SER A 28 8.19 -8.08 17.40
N ARG A 29 8.93 -6.97 17.31
CA ARG A 29 8.51 -5.80 16.53
C ARG A 29 8.42 -6.12 15.04
N SER A 30 9.41 -6.82 14.49
CA SER A 30 9.40 -7.26 13.10
C SER A 30 8.19 -8.14 12.79
N ASP A 31 7.87 -9.10 13.66
CA ASP A 31 6.72 -9.99 13.49
C ASP A 31 5.40 -9.21 13.54
N THR A 32 5.27 -8.24 14.45
CA THR A 32 4.06 -7.40 14.51
C THR A 32 3.84 -6.57 13.26
N LEU A 33 4.92 -6.01 12.68
CA LEU A 33 4.83 -5.24 11.43
C LEU A 33 4.45 -6.15 10.26
N ALA A 34 5.12 -7.30 10.12
CA ALA A 34 4.83 -8.26 9.05
C ALA A 34 3.40 -8.83 9.14
N ASN A 35 2.87 -9.02 10.35
CA ASN A 35 1.48 -9.42 10.55
C ASN A 35 0.52 -8.31 10.11
N ALA A 36 0.74 -7.07 10.52
CA ALA A 36 -0.09 -5.93 10.13
C ALA A 36 -0.10 -5.71 8.61
N GLU A 37 1.06 -5.81 7.95
CA GLU A 37 1.15 -5.72 6.49
C GLU A 37 0.37 -6.83 5.77
N ARG A 38 0.40 -8.05 6.32
CA ARG A 38 -0.36 -9.18 5.79
C ARG A 38 -1.86 -8.95 5.93
N GLU A 39 -2.32 -8.49 7.10
CA GLU A 39 -3.73 -8.18 7.35
C GLU A 39 -4.25 -7.09 6.42
N LEU A 40 -3.48 -6.01 6.22
CA LEU A 40 -3.83 -4.95 5.26
C LEU A 40 -3.92 -5.49 3.82
N ARG A 41 -3.00 -6.37 3.43
CA ARG A 41 -3.04 -7.02 2.12
C ARG A 41 -4.26 -7.92 1.98
N GLU A 42 -4.56 -8.73 2.98
CA GLU A 42 -5.73 -9.62 2.98
C GLU A 42 -7.03 -8.82 2.89
N GLU A 43 -7.16 -7.74 3.67
CA GLU A 43 -8.30 -6.83 3.56
C GLU A 43 -8.42 -6.28 2.14
N PHE A 44 -7.33 -5.76 1.57
CA PHE A 44 -7.33 -5.23 0.20
C PHE A 44 -7.76 -6.30 -0.83
N MET A 45 -7.31 -7.54 -0.66
CA MET A 45 -7.64 -8.64 -1.58
C MET A 45 -9.11 -9.06 -1.49
N GLN A 46 -9.72 -8.97 -0.30
CA GLN A 46 -11.10 -9.44 -0.06
C GLN A 46 -12.16 -8.33 -0.15
N LYS A 47 -11.80 -7.07 0.12
CA LYS A 47 -12.69 -5.91 0.21
C LYS A 47 -13.50 -5.65 -1.06
N ASP A 48 -14.82 -5.74 -0.97
CA ASP A 48 -15.70 -5.39 -2.07
C ASP A 48 -15.92 -3.87 -2.19
N LEU A 49 -16.50 -3.44 -3.31
CA LEU A 49 -16.99 -2.08 -3.47
C LEU A 49 -18.12 -1.82 -2.47
N ARG A 50 -18.12 -0.62 -1.89
CA ARG A 50 -19.18 -0.24 -0.96
C ARG A 50 -20.51 -0.06 -1.72
N PRO A 51 -21.66 -0.31 -1.07
CA PRO A 51 -22.97 -0.08 -1.70
C PRO A 51 -23.19 1.37 -2.18
N ASP A 52 -22.55 2.34 -1.52
CA ASP A 52 -22.60 3.77 -1.84
C ASP A 52 -21.53 4.22 -2.86
N VAL A 53 -20.90 3.29 -3.60
CA VAL A 53 -19.78 3.62 -4.51
C VAL A 53 -20.14 4.69 -5.54
N HIS A 54 -21.36 4.68 -6.08
CA HIS A 54 -21.81 5.68 -7.05
C HIS A 54 -21.82 7.10 -6.45
N GLU A 55 -22.41 7.26 -5.27
CA GLU A 55 -22.48 8.55 -4.58
C GLU A 55 -21.08 9.07 -4.22
N ARG A 56 -20.19 8.17 -3.79
CA ARG A 56 -18.80 8.52 -3.46
C ARG A 56 -18.02 9.00 -4.68
N VAL A 57 -18.17 8.31 -5.81
CA VAL A 57 -17.51 8.69 -7.07
C VAL A 57 -18.06 10.03 -7.55
N GLU A 58 -19.37 10.20 -7.60
CA GLU A 58 -20.02 11.46 -7.99
C GLU A 58 -19.56 12.64 -7.13
N THR A 59 -19.51 12.45 -5.81
CA THR A 59 -19.05 13.49 -4.88
C THR A 59 -17.60 13.86 -5.13
N ALA A 60 -16.72 12.88 -5.37
CA ALA A 60 -15.31 13.12 -5.66
C ALA A 60 -15.11 13.86 -6.99
N LEU A 61 -15.85 13.45 -8.03
CA LEU A 61 -15.81 14.09 -9.36
C LEU A 61 -16.30 15.54 -9.30
N ARG A 62 -17.46 15.80 -8.68
CA ARG A 62 -17.99 17.16 -8.52
C ARG A 62 -17.00 18.07 -7.81
N ARG A 63 -16.47 17.62 -6.68
CA ARG A 63 -15.50 18.41 -5.90
C ARG A 63 -14.26 18.72 -6.72
N ALA A 64 -13.72 17.75 -7.45
CA ALA A 64 -12.54 17.95 -8.28
C ALA A 64 -12.82 18.92 -9.46
N ALA A 65 -13.98 18.80 -10.11
CA ALA A 65 -14.42 19.71 -11.17
C ALA A 65 -14.63 21.15 -10.65
N GLU A 66 -15.22 21.32 -9.47
CA GLU A 66 -15.38 22.63 -8.80
C GLU A 66 -14.03 23.30 -8.50
N MET A 67 -12.97 22.50 -8.32
CA MET A 67 -11.59 22.99 -8.14
C MET A 67 -10.85 23.20 -9.48
N GLY A 68 -11.52 23.07 -10.62
CA GLY A 68 -10.92 23.23 -11.94
C GLY A 68 -10.00 22.07 -12.38
N MET A 69 -10.10 20.92 -11.71
CA MET A 69 -9.36 19.72 -12.09
C MET A 69 -10.08 18.97 -13.22
N THR A 70 -9.33 18.18 -13.98
CA THR A 70 -9.85 17.24 -15.01
C THR A 70 -9.60 15.78 -14.65
N SER A 71 -9.06 15.54 -13.45
CA SER A 71 -8.86 14.18 -12.93
C SER A 71 -8.83 14.18 -11.40
N VAL A 72 -9.06 13.02 -10.81
CA VAL A 72 -9.03 12.80 -9.36
C VAL A 72 -8.36 11.48 -9.04
N LYS A 73 -7.48 11.46 -8.01
CA LYS A 73 -6.89 10.22 -7.48
C LYS A 73 -7.98 9.46 -6.72
N VAL A 74 -8.35 8.29 -7.21
CA VAL A 74 -9.44 7.47 -6.63
C VAL A 74 -8.92 6.33 -5.76
N MET A 75 -7.66 5.94 -5.92
CA MET A 75 -7.03 4.86 -5.17
C MET A 75 -5.52 5.02 -5.12
N GLU A 76 -4.92 4.61 -4.01
CA GLU A 76 -3.47 4.42 -3.87
C GLU A 76 -3.22 3.14 -3.06
N PHE A 77 -2.26 2.33 -3.50
CA PHE A 77 -1.94 1.05 -2.86
C PHE A 77 -0.50 0.58 -3.17
N PRO A 78 0.07 -0.34 -2.39
CA PRO A 78 1.41 -0.88 -2.65
C PRO A 78 1.51 -1.57 -4.00
N ALA A 79 2.55 -1.28 -4.77
CA ALA A 79 2.77 -1.87 -6.09
C ALA A 79 2.89 -3.41 -6.02
N THR A 80 3.38 -3.95 -4.89
CA THR A 80 3.46 -5.39 -4.61
C THR A 80 2.09 -6.09 -4.54
N TYR A 81 0.99 -5.35 -4.55
CA TYR A 81 -0.35 -5.92 -4.63
C TYR A 81 -0.77 -6.22 -6.08
N CYS A 82 -0.07 -5.70 -7.08
CA CYS A 82 -0.20 -6.16 -8.47
C CYS A 82 0.46 -7.53 -8.66
N THR A 83 -0.02 -8.34 -9.61
CA THR A 83 0.57 -9.67 -9.92
C THR A 83 2.02 -9.58 -10.38
N ASP A 84 2.42 -8.43 -10.91
CA ASP A 84 3.74 -8.15 -11.45
C ASP A 84 4.52 -7.09 -10.66
N SER A 85 4.08 -6.80 -9.43
CA SER A 85 4.68 -5.77 -8.58
C SER A 85 4.73 -4.36 -9.21
N GLY A 86 3.78 -4.04 -10.09
CA GLY A 86 3.63 -2.71 -10.69
C GLY A 86 4.45 -2.51 -11.97
N ARG A 87 5.07 -3.56 -12.51
CA ARG A 87 5.89 -3.49 -13.73
C ARG A 87 5.11 -2.93 -14.93
N ALA A 88 3.93 -3.48 -15.22
CA ALA A 88 3.14 -3.06 -16.38
C ALA A 88 2.75 -1.59 -16.29
N ILE A 89 2.40 -1.11 -15.09
CA ILE A 89 2.09 0.30 -14.83
C ILE A 89 3.34 1.17 -15.03
N ASN A 90 4.48 0.77 -14.48
CA ASN A 90 5.75 1.49 -14.61
C ASN A 90 6.20 1.64 -16.07
N ASN A 91 5.89 0.66 -16.92
CA ASN A 91 6.23 0.65 -18.34
C ASN A 91 5.15 1.28 -19.23
N ALA A 92 4.06 1.79 -18.66
CA ALA A 92 2.89 2.29 -19.38
C ALA A 92 2.32 1.27 -20.40
N GLU A 93 2.36 -0.03 -20.04
CA GLU A 93 1.81 -1.10 -20.88
C GLU A 93 0.29 -0.92 -21.01
N PRO A 94 -0.31 -0.97 -22.21
CA PRO A 94 -1.74 -0.70 -22.39
C PRO A 94 -2.66 -1.69 -21.67
N ASP A 95 -2.16 -2.89 -21.38
CA ASP A 95 -2.88 -3.93 -20.65
C ASP A 95 -2.47 -4.04 -19.17
N TRP A 96 -1.86 -2.97 -18.61
CA TRP A 96 -1.61 -2.84 -17.17
C TRP A 96 -2.79 -3.22 -16.27
N PRO A 97 -4.08 -3.04 -16.64
CA PRO A 97 -5.18 -3.45 -15.76
C PRO A 97 -5.21 -4.95 -15.47
N LYS A 98 -4.59 -5.80 -16.31
CA LYS A 98 -4.48 -7.25 -16.06
C LYS A 98 -3.60 -7.57 -14.85
N SER A 99 -2.76 -6.63 -14.41
CA SER A 99 -1.93 -6.81 -13.22
C SER A 99 -2.68 -6.55 -11.91
N LEU A 100 -3.86 -5.90 -11.99
CA LEU A 100 -4.65 -5.54 -10.82
C LEU A 100 -5.24 -6.77 -10.14
N GLN A 101 -5.29 -6.73 -8.82
CA GLN A 101 -5.91 -7.77 -7.98
C GLN A 101 -6.81 -7.12 -6.93
N GLY A 102 -7.64 -7.93 -6.29
CA GLY A 102 -8.39 -7.51 -5.11
C GLY A 102 -9.28 -6.31 -5.37
N TRP A 103 -9.24 -5.34 -4.47
CA TRP A 103 -10.08 -4.15 -4.53
C TRP A 103 -9.81 -3.31 -5.79
N ALA A 104 -8.56 -3.22 -6.26
CA ALA A 104 -8.23 -2.51 -7.49
C ALA A 104 -8.84 -3.16 -8.73
N GLU A 105 -8.82 -4.50 -8.82
CA GLU A 105 -9.44 -5.22 -9.94
C GLU A 105 -10.97 -5.02 -9.94
N ARG A 106 -11.61 -5.07 -8.76
CA ARG A 106 -13.05 -4.81 -8.62
C ARG A 106 -13.41 -3.37 -9.00
N ALA A 107 -12.61 -2.39 -8.56
CA ALA A 107 -12.78 -0.99 -8.94
C ALA A 107 -12.61 -0.78 -10.46
N TYR A 108 -11.66 -1.47 -11.09
CA TYR A 108 -11.48 -1.44 -12.54
C TYR A 108 -12.69 -2.01 -13.28
N LYS A 109 -13.25 -3.14 -12.82
CA LYS A 109 -14.49 -3.71 -13.40
C LYS A 109 -15.68 -2.76 -13.28
N PHE A 110 -15.82 -2.08 -12.14
CA PHE A 110 -16.82 -1.03 -11.96
C PHE A 110 -16.63 0.13 -12.94
N PHE A 111 -15.39 0.62 -13.08
CA PHE A 111 -15.07 1.66 -14.06
C PHE A 111 -15.47 1.23 -15.49
N GLN A 112 -15.08 0.04 -15.91
CA GLN A 112 -15.39 -0.47 -17.26
C GLN A 112 -16.90 -0.51 -17.52
N LYS A 113 -17.69 -0.85 -16.50
CA LYS A 113 -19.14 -0.99 -16.60
C LYS A 113 -19.88 0.35 -16.56
N GLU A 114 -19.50 1.23 -15.64
CA GLU A 114 -20.32 2.40 -15.27
C GLU A 114 -19.76 3.72 -15.82
N LEU A 115 -18.45 3.84 -15.98
CA LEU A 115 -17.78 5.10 -16.27
C LEU A 115 -17.21 5.15 -17.69
N ALA A 116 -16.54 4.10 -18.13
CA ALA A 116 -15.95 4.03 -19.47
C ALA A 116 -16.96 4.30 -20.62
N PRO A 117 -18.24 3.87 -20.55
CA PRO A 117 -19.22 4.21 -21.58
C PRO A 117 -19.57 5.71 -21.69
N ASN A 118 -19.19 6.51 -20.69
CA ASN A 118 -19.45 7.94 -20.61
C ASN A 118 -18.16 8.76 -20.81
N ASP A 119 -17.20 8.24 -21.59
CA ASP A 119 -15.93 8.89 -21.94
C ASP A 119 -15.01 9.23 -20.75
N PHE A 120 -15.20 8.58 -19.60
CA PHE A 120 -14.21 8.61 -18.52
C PHE A 120 -13.00 7.73 -18.85
N HIS A 121 -11.83 8.13 -18.38
CA HIS A 121 -10.57 7.42 -18.58
C HIS A 121 -9.92 7.07 -17.24
N LEU A 122 -9.31 5.88 -17.15
CA LEU A 122 -8.42 5.52 -16.04
C LEU A 122 -6.95 5.61 -16.44
N ARG A 123 -6.15 6.19 -15.55
CA ARG A 123 -4.68 6.15 -15.61
C ARG A 123 -4.13 5.56 -14.33
N ALA A 124 -3.04 4.81 -14.45
CA ALA A 124 -2.23 4.35 -13.33
C ALA A 124 -0.82 4.94 -13.43
N GLU A 125 -0.18 5.21 -12.31
CA GLU A 125 1.24 5.57 -12.26
C GLU A 125 1.91 5.06 -11.00
N ILE A 126 3.24 4.91 -11.05
CA ILE A 126 4.06 4.69 -9.86
C ILE A 126 4.33 6.06 -9.23
N VAL A 127 3.87 6.26 -7.99
CA VAL A 127 4.02 7.54 -7.27
C VAL A 127 5.18 7.55 -6.30
N ASP A 128 5.76 6.39 -6.00
CA ASP A 128 6.88 6.23 -5.08
C ASP A 128 7.71 4.99 -5.42
N PHE A 129 9.00 5.02 -5.06
CA PHE A 129 9.97 3.94 -5.26
C PHE A 129 10.69 3.64 -3.94
N ASP A 130 11.00 2.36 -3.70
CA ASP A 130 11.74 1.96 -2.51
C ASP A 130 13.25 2.30 -2.63
N SER A 131 13.98 2.08 -1.54
CA SER A 131 15.44 2.31 -1.49
C SER A 131 16.25 1.49 -2.52
N ALA A 132 15.67 0.43 -3.08
CA ALA A 132 16.29 -0.39 -4.13
C ALA A 132 15.85 0.03 -5.55
N GLY A 133 15.07 1.12 -5.68
CA GLY A 133 14.57 1.63 -6.95
C GLY A 133 13.40 0.84 -7.53
N ARG A 134 12.73 0.01 -6.73
CA ARG A 134 11.56 -0.76 -7.17
C ARG A 134 10.28 0.04 -6.94
N PRO A 135 9.24 -0.11 -7.78
CA PRO A 135 7.95 0.51 -7.55
C PRO A 135 7.43 0.21 -6.13
N ALA A 136 7.11 1.26 -5.38
CA ALA A 136 6.60 1.14 -4.01
C ALA A 136 5.09 1.31 -3.97
N HIS A 137 4.55 2.38 -4.56
CA HIS A 137 3.13 2.68 -4.55
C HIS A 137 2.59 3.00 -5.94
N VAL A 138 1.38 2.50 -6.20
CA VAL A 138 0.58 2.79 -7.39
C VAL A 138 -0.52 3.78 -7.00
N ALA A 139 -0.73 4.80 -7.83
CA ALA A 139 -1.94 5.62 -7.78
C ALA A 139 -2.79 5.40 -9.03
N ILE A 140 -4.10 5.31 -8.84
CA ILE A 140 -5.10 5.25 -9.91
C ILE A 140 -5.86 6.58 -9.94
N TYR A 141 -5.98 7.15 -11.14
CA TYR A 141 -6.68 8.38 -11.40
C TYR A 141 -7.83 8.14 -12.35
N LEU A 142 -8.97 8.76 -12.05
CA LEU A 142 -10.13 8.87 -12.92
C LEU A 142 -10.14 10.26 -13.56
N ALA A 143 -10.20 10.32 -14.89
CA ALA A 143 -10.15 11.55 -15.68
C ALA A 143 -11.39 11.69 -16.59
N TRP A 144 -11.75 12.93 -16.92
CA TRP A 144 -12.86 13.31 -17.79
C TRP A 144 -12.50 14.52 -18.66
#